data_AF-A0A853JG23-F1
#
_entry.id   AF-A0A853JG23-F1
#
_cell.length_a   1.000
_cell.length_b   1.000
_cell.length_c   1.000
_cell.angle_alpha   90.00
_cell.angle_beta   90.00
_cell.angle_gamma   90.00
#
_symmetry.space_group_name_H-M   'P 1'
#
loop_
_entity.id
_entity.type
_entity.pdbx_description
1 polymer ?
#
loop_
_entity_poly.entity_id
_entity_poly.type
_entity_poly.pdbx_seq_one_letter_code
_entity_poly.pdbx_strand_id
1 'polypeptide(L)' 'MRTGLTPPQQVTLEAMEIFRWRLAFVRRPLFQAPIPVLLDQDETRHVVIREDGTLDEEPTLKLRT' A
#
# COMPACT_ATOMS: atom_id res chain seq x y z
N MET A 1 4.79 -6.67 -11.70
CA MET A 1 3.71 -6.03 -10.91
C MET A 1 4.04 -4.62 -10.39
N ARG A 2 5.31 -4.17 -10.38
CA ARG A 2 5.71 -2.84 -9.86
C ARG A 2 5.81 -1.71 -10.91
N THR A 3 5.36 -1.93 -12.14
CA THR A 3 5.54 -0.98 -13.25
C THR A 3 4.74 0.31 -13.04
N GLY A 4 5.39 1.46 -13.11
CA GLY A 4 4.75 2.78 -13.04
C GLY A 4 4.58 3.34 -11.63
N LEU A 5 5.08 2.66 -10.58
CA LEU A 5 5.15 3.25 -9.24
C LEU A 5 6.13 4.42 -9.23
N THR A 6 5.81 5.45 -8.45
CA THR A 6 6.72 6.58 -8.25
C THR A 6 7.98 6.13 -7.48
N PRO A 7 9.12 6.84 -7.60
CA PRO A 7 10.32 6.49 -6.83
C PRO A 7 10.09 6.43 -5.32
N PRO A 8 9.37 7.38 -4.67
CA PRO A 8 9.04 7.27 -3.25
C PRO A 8 8.23 6.01 -2.92
N GLN A 9 7.27 5.64 -3.76
CA GLN A 9 6.48 4.42 -3.57
C GLN A 9 7.32 3.15 -3.64
N GLN A 10 8.30 3.10 -4.53
CA GLN A 10 9.21 1.95 -4.67
C GLN A 10 10.07 1.79 -3.42
N VAL A 11 10.65 2.88 -2.91
CA VAL A 11 11.46 2.87 -1.68
C VAL A 11 10.64 2.39 -0.49
N THR A 12 9.42 2.93 -0.31
CA THR A 12 8.54 2.51 0.78
C THR A 12 8.14 1.04 0.64
N LEU A 13 7.81 0.58 -0.58
CA LEU A 13 7.46 -0.81 -0.83
C LEU A 13 8.61 -1.75 -0.46
N GLU A 14 9.84 -1.43 -0.86
CA GLU A 14 11.02 -2.22 -0.51
C GLU A 14 11.24 -2.28 1.01
N ALA A 15 11.10 -1.15 1.70
CA ALA A 15 11.19 -1.10 3.16
C ALA A 15 10.10 -1.97 3.82
N MET A 16 8.86 -1.90 3.33
CA MET A 16 7.75 -2.69 3.85
C MET A 16 7.92 -4.20 3.65
N GLU A 17 8.50 -4.62 2.52
CA GLU A 17 8.79 -6.04 2.24
C GLU A 17 9.79 -6.63 3.26
N ILE A 18 10.71 -5.82 3.81
CA ILE A 18 11.60 -6.23 4.90
C ILE A 18 10.80 -6.57 6.17
N PHE A 19 9.73 -5.80 6.45
CA PHE A 19 8.82 -6.02 7.57
C PHE A 19 7.74 -7.08 7.28
N ARG A 20 7.97 -7.96 6.29
CA ARG A 20 7.06 -9.06 5.91
C ARG A 20 5.70 -8.61 5.36
N TRP A 21 5.58 -7.37 4.94
CA TRP A 21 4.42 -6.94 4.17
C TRP A 21 4.54 -7.40 2.72
N ARG A 22 3.40 -7.64 2.09
CA ARG A 22 3.35 -8.15 0.70
C ARG A 22 2.49 -7.23 -0.15
N LEU A 23 2.97 -6.89 -1.35
CA LEU A 23 2.16 -6.24 -2.37
C LEU A 23 1.04 -7.18 -2.81
N ALA A 24 -0.20 -6.82 -2.49
CA ALA A 24 -1.38 -7.59 -2.90
C ALA A 24 -1.76 -7.25 -4.35
N PHE A 25 -1.98 -5.98 -4.63
CA PHE A 25 -2.28 -5.47 -5.97
C PHE A 25 -2.02 -3.95 -6.04
N VAL A 26 -2.10 -3.39 -7.25
CA VAL A 26 -1.93 -1.95 -7.50
C VAL A 26 -3.22 -1.42 -8.14
N ARG A 27 -3.89 -0.48 -7.49
CA ARG A 27 -5.04 0.23 -8.07
C ARG A 27 -4.53 1.26 -9.08
N ARG A 28 -5.21 1.38 -10.22
CA ARG A 28 -4.86 2.34 -11.28
C ARG A 28 -6.11 3.14 -11.68
N PRO A 29 -6.48 4.18 -10.91
CA PRO A 29 -7.54 5.09 -11.30
C PRO A 29 -7.12 5.83 -12.57
N LEU A 30 -8.10 6.18 -13.42
CA LEU A 30 -7.81 7.03 -14.58
C LEU A 30 -7.32 8.40 -14.08
N PHE A 31 -6.23 8.89 -14.66
CA PHE A 31 -5.62 10.20 -14.37
C PHE A 31 -5.05 10.40 -12.95
N GLN A 32 -4.77 9.32 -12.21
CA GLN A 32 -4.10 9.39 -10.90
C GLN A 32 -2.87 8.49 -10.87
N ALA A 33 -1.93 8.76 -9.95
CA ALA A 33 -0.84 7.85 -9.69
C ALA A 33 -1.34 6.46 -9.26
N PRO A 34 -0.61 5.40 -9.61
CA PRO A 34 -0.93 4.07 -9.11
C PRO A 34 -0.88 4.04 -7.58
N ILE A 35 -1.76 3.26 -6.99
CA ILE A 35 -1.89 3.13 -5.53
C ILE A 35 -1.58 1.68 -5.16
N PRO A 36 -0.35 1.37 -4.70
CA PRO A 36 0.00 0.07 -4.15
C PRO A 36 -0.83 -0.24 -2.91
N VAL A 37 -1.37 -1.46 -2.85
CA VAL A 37 -2.05 -1.99 -1.66
C VAL A 37 -1.22 -3.13 -1.10
N LEU A 38 -0.83 -3.03 0.16
CA LEU A 38 -0.05 -4.05 0.86
C LEU A 38 -0.88 -4.70 1.96
N LEU A 39 -0.58 -5.97 2.21
CA LEU A 39 -1.12 -6.74 3.33
C LEU A 39 0.02 -7.08 4.29
N ASP A 40 -0.30 -7.16 5.57
CA ASP A 40 0.60 -7.72 6.57
C ASP A 40 0.75 -9.24 6.37
N GLN A 41 1.66 -9.84 7.13
CA GLN A 41 1.96 -11.28 7.02
C GLN A 41 0.74 -12.16 7.27
N ASP A 42 -0.14 -11.75 8.19
CA ASP A 42 -1.34 -12.50 8.59
C ASP A 42 -2.58 -12.14 7.75
N GLU A 43 -2.43 -11.25 6.77
CA GLU A 43 -3.51 -10.71 5.91
C GLU A 43 -4.67 -10.08 6.71
N THR A 44 -4.40 -9.62 7.93
CA THR A 44 -5.37 -8.99 8.85
C THR A 44 -5.41 -7.48 8.69
N ARG A 45 -4.32 -6.88 8.22
CA ARG A 45 -4.17 -5.44 8.04
C ARG A 45 -3.79 -5.16 6.60
N HIS A 46 -4.29 -4.04 6.10
CA HIS A 46 -3.89 -3.51 4.81
C HIS A 46 -3.48 -2.05 4.95
N VAL A 47 -2.56 -1.63 4.10
CA VAL A 47 -2.16 -0.23 3.96
C VAL A 47 -2.01 0.09 2.49
N VAL A 48 -2.13 1.38 2.15
CA VAL A 48 -1.84 1.85 0.80
C VAL A 48 -0.67 2.82 0.81
N ILE A 49 0.15 2.80 -0.24
CA ILE A 49 1.23 3.76 -0.41
C ILE A 49 0.74 4.91 -1.29
N ARG A 50 0.74 6.13 -0.75
CA ARG A 50 0.39 7.34 -1.51
C ARG A 50 1.50 7.70 -2.50
N GLU A 51 1.23 8.65 -3.39
CA GLU A 51 2.15 9.06 -4.46
C GLU A 51 3.52 9.54 -3.92
N ASP A 52 3.51 10.19 -2.75
CA ASP A 52 4.68 10.72 -2.05
C ASP A 52 5.43 9.66 -1.22
N GLY A 53 4.99 8.40 -1.24
CA GLY A 53 5.59 7.31 -0.48
C GLY A 53 5.09 7.19 0.96
N THR A 54 4.17 8.05 1.41
CA THR A 54 3.58 7.91 2.74
C THR A 54 2.60 6.73 2.80
N LEU A 55 2.48 6.13 3.97
CA LEU A 55 1.50 5.07 4.23
C LEU A 55 0.17 5.67 4.66
N ASP A 56 -0.89 5.12 4.10
CA ASP A 56 -2.26 5.29 4.56
C ASP A 56 -2.74 3.96 5.12
N GLU A 57 -2.83 3.89 6.44
CA GLU A 57 -3.54 2.82 7.12
C GLU A 57 -4.97 3.32 7.28
N GLU A 58 -5.93 2.82 6.49
CA GLU A 58 -7.36 3.10 6.71
C GLU A 58 -7.95 2.00 7.63
N PRO A 59 -7.93 2.16 8.97
CA PRO A 59 -8.69 1.31 9.87
C PRO A 59 -10.15 1.79 9.89
N THR A 60 -10.84 1.74 8.76
CA THR A 60 -12.24 2.18 8.69
C THR A 60 -13.17 1.05 9.14
N LEU A 61 -12.93 0.52 10.34
CA LEU A 61 -13.90 -0.31 11.06
C LEU A 61 -14.09 0.24 12.48
N LYS A 62 -14.95 1.26 12.61
CA LYS A 62 -15.53 1.58 13.91
C LYS A 62 -16.53 0.48 14.26
N LEU A 63 -16.13 -0.46 15.12
CA LEU A 63 -17.09 -1.31 15.82
C LEU A 63 -18.08 -0.39 16.54
N ARG A 64 -19.37 -0.48 16.21
CA ARG A 64 -20.43 0.03 17.08
C ARG A 64 -20.81 -1.12 18.00
N THR A 65 -20.61 -0.93 19.30
CA THR A 65 -21.24 -1.72 20.37
C THR A 65 -22.75 -1.58 20.28
#